data_AF-A0A7W5LGS7-F1
#
_entry.id   AF-A0A7W5LGS7-F1
#
_cell.length_a   1.000
_cell.length_b   1.000
_cell.length_c   1.000
_cell.angle_alpha   90.00
_cell.angle_beta   90.00
_cell.angle_gamma   90.00
#
_symmetry.space_group_name_H-M   'P 1'
#
loop_
_entity.id
_entity.type
_entity.pdbx_description
1 polymer ?
#
loop_
_entity_poly.entity_id
_entity_poly.type
_entity_poly.pdbx_seq_one_letter_code
_entity_poly.pdbx_strand_id
1 'polypeptide(L)'
;MRGTSIELFLNYLGIQMDSRKAEGMHFKINLVTPDNGEKFVVEMSNATLTTIAGYQADDADLTIAIDRRELEDVMIGTAKLSDKVNAGKAKMEGNPQVLAQLGSTMTTFDNWFEVLPGTRRHEALPKAELLQDDATYYEGP
;
A
#
# COMPACT_ATOMS: atom_id res chain seq x y z
N MET A 1 2.90 0.56 16.91
CA MET A 1 1.62 1.31 16.98
C MET A 1 0.79 0.75 18.13
N ARG A 2 0.78 1.38 19.32
CA ARG A 2 -0.08 0.93 20.43
C ARG A 2 -1.28 1.86 20.49
N GLY A 3 -2.38 1.49 19.84
CA GLY A 3 -3.62 2.28 19.80
C GLY A 3 -4.46 2.14 18.53
N THR A 4 -3.87 1.68 17.42
CA THR A 4 -4.60 1.45 16.16
C THR A 4 -5.36 0.12 16.23
N SER A 5 -6.66 0.11 15.94
CA SER A 5 -7.42 -1.15 15.78
C SER A 5 -7.02 -1.86 14.49
N ILE A 6 -7.24 -3.19 14.42
CA ILE A 6 -6.98 -3.95 13.19
C ILE A 6 -7.91 -3.45 12.08
N GLU A 7 -9.17 -3.19 12.41
CA GLU A 7 -10.14 -2.60 11.47
C GLU A 7 -9.65 -1.29 10.86
N LEU A 8 -9.12 -0.36 11.67
CA LEU A 8 -8.59 0.90 11.16
C LEU A 8 -7.41 0.69 10.21
N PHE A 9 -6.55 -0.28 10.51
CA PHE A 9 -5.47 -0.65 9.61
C PHE A 9 -5.98 -1.24 8.28
N LEU A 10 -6.95 -2.15 8.32
CA LEU A 10 -7.54 -2.71 7.10
C LEU A 10 -8.25 -1.64 6.26
N ASN A 11 -8.95 -0.70 6.91
CA ASN A 11 -9.53 0.46 6.24
C ASN A 11 -8.46 1.37 5.62
N TYR A 12 -7.30 1.52 6.28
CA TYR A 12 -6.17 2.25 5.72
C TYR A 12 -5.60 1.58 4.47
N LEU A 13 -5.56 0.24 4.39
CA LEU A 13 -5.20 -0.47 3.17
C LEU A 13 -6.19 -0.15 2.03
N GLY A 14 -7.48 0.02 2.35
CA GLY A 14 -8.47 0.47 1.39
C GLY A 14 -8.21 1.87 0.84
N ILE A 15 -7.63 2.76 1.64
CA ILE A 15 -7.19 4.11 1.20
C ILE A 15 -5.95 4.03 0.31
N GLN A 16 -4.99 3.14 0.63
CA GLN A 16 -3.78 2.95 -0.16
C GLN A 16 -3.99 2.21 -1.49
N MET A 17 -5.11 1.51 -1.64
CA MET A 17 -5.43 0.78 -2.85
C MET A 17 -5.75 1.74 -4.01
N ASP A 18 -5.04 1.59 -5.14
CA ASP A 18 -5.35 2.29 -6.38
C ASP A 18 -6.46 1.57 -7.15
N SER A 19 -7.64 2.18 -7.22
CA SER A 19 -8.81 1.60 -7.88
C SER A 19 -8.58 1.29 -9.37
N ARG A 20 -7.70 2.03 -10.06
CA ARG A 20 -7.38 1.78 -11.47
C ARG A 20 -6.61 0.47 -11.65
N LYS A 21 -5.86 0.06 -10.64
CA LYS A 21 -5.14 -1.23 -10.63
C LYS A 21 -6.03 -2.37 -10.16
N ALA A 22 -7.07 -2.08 -9.40
CA ALA A 22 -8.00 -3.05 -8.85
C ALA A 22 -9.17 -3.40 -9.79
N GLU A 23 -9.22 -2.80 -10.98
CA GLU A 23 -10.28 -3.04 -11.96
C GLU A 23 -10.37 -4.52 -12.35
N GLY A 24 -11.58 -5.08 -12.29
CA GLY A 24 -11.85 -6.50 -12.59
C GLY A 24 -11.33 -7.50 -11.55
N MET A 25 -10.71 -7.04 -10.45
CA MET A 25 -10.32 -7.91 -9.34
C MET A 25 -11.51 -8.16 -8.41
N HIS A 26 -11.71 -9.43 -8.06
CA HIS A 26 -12.73 -9.87 -7.12
C HIS A 26 -12.13 -10.96 -6.24
N PHE A 27 -12.15 -10.74 -4.93
CA PHE A 27 -11.72 -11.74 -3.96
C PHE A 27 -12.24 -11.41 -2.56
N LYS A 28 -12.30 -12.44 -1.71
CA LYS A 28 -12.62 -12.34 -0.28
C LYS A 28 -11.50 -12.94 0.55
N ILE A 29 -11.04 -12.19 1.54
CA ILE A 29 -10.04 -12.61 2.50
C ILE A 29 -10.67 -12.61 3.89
N ASN A 30 -10.63 -13.76 4.54
CA ASN A 30 -10.93 -13.88 5.95
C ASN A 30 -9.64 -13.63 6.76
N LEU A 31 -9.71 -12.79 7.77
CA LEU A 31 -8.63 -12.57 8.75
C LEU A 31 -9.13 -12.91 10.14
N VAL A 32 -8.40 -13.78 10.83
CA VAL A 32 -8.67 -14.15 12.22
C VAL A 32 -7.44 -13.88 13.06
N THR A 33 -7.64 -13.25 14.22
CA THR A 33 -6.61 -13.07 15.24
C THR A 33 -6.91 -13.94 16.45
N PRO A 34 -6.28 -15.12 16.58
CA PRO A 34 -6.67 -16.12 17.59
C PRO A 34 -6.43 -15.67 19.03
N ASP A 35 -5.49 -14.76 19.25
CA ASP A 35 -5.09 -14.28 20.57
C ASP A 35 -6.11 -13.35 21.24
N ASN A 36 -6.88 -12.60 20.45
CA ASN A 36 -7.95 -11.72 20.95
C ASN A 36 -9.35 -12.04 20.40
N GLY A 37 -9.45 -13.03 19.50
CA GLY A 37 -10.71 -13.52 18.94
C GLY A 37 -11.36 -12.61 17.90
N GLU A 38 -10.67 -11.56 17.44
CA GLU A 38 -11.20 -10.69 16.38
C GLU A 38 -11.23 -11.44 15.03
N LYS A 39 -12.21 -11.08 14.20
CA LYS A 39 -12.47 -11.68 12.90
C LYS A 39 -12.86 -10.58 11.93
N PHE A 40 -12.41 -10.68 10.69
CA PHE A 40 -12.68 -9.69 9.66
C PHE A 40 -12.85 -10.37 8.31
N VAL A 41 -13.80 -9.85 7.53
CA VAL A 41 -13.82 -10.08 6.08
C VAL A 41 -13.24 -8.85 5.42
N VAL A 42 -12.29 -9.05 4.52
CA VAL A 42 -11.78 -8.04 3.60
C VAL A 42 -12.20 -8.45 2.19
N GLU A 43 -13.01 -7.64 1.54
CA GLU A 43 -13.57 -7.94 0.22
C GLU A 43 -13.10 -6.92 -0.80
N MET A 44 -12.61 -7.41 -1.95
CA MET A 44 -12.39 -6.62 -3.14
C MET A 44 -13.55 -6.83 -4.10
N SER A 45 -14.26 -5.75 -4.42
CA SER A 45 -15.32 -5.78 -5.42
C SER A 45 -15.49 -4.40 -6.05
N ASN A 46 -15.70 -4.34 -7.36
CA ASN A 46 -15.86 -3.09 -8.12
C ASN A 46 -14.74 -2.08 -7.83
N ALA A 47 -13.48 -2.57 -7.83
CA ALA A 47 -12.30 -1.77 -7.52
C ALA A 47 -12.36 -1.02 -6.16
N THR A 48 -13.09 -1.59 -5.19
CA THR A 48 -13.24 -1.07 -3.84
C THR A 48 -12.87 -2.17 -2.84
N LEU A 49 -12.02 -1.83 -1.87
CA LEU A 49 -11.66 -2.72 -0.77
C LEU A 49 -12.50 -2.38 0.47
N THR A 50 -13.37 -3.29 0.89
CA THR A 50 -14.22 -3.14 2.08
C THR A 50 -13.74 -4.04 3.21
N THR A 51 -13.99 -3.61 4.44
CA THR A 51 -13.71 -4.40 5.64
C THR A 51 -14.97 -4.54 6.48
N ILE A 52 -15.25 -5.75 6.95
CA ILE A 52 -16.40 -6.07 7.81
C ILE A 52 -15.88 -6.75 9.07
N ALA A 53 -16.00 -6.09 10.22
CA ALA A 53 -15.58 -6.63 11.51
C ALA A 53 -16.63 -7.60 12.09
N GLY A 54 -16.15 -8.67 12.72
CA GLY A 54 -16.96 -9.66 13.44
C GLY A 54 -17.55 -10.77 12.57
N TYR A 55 -17.29 -10.77 11.26
CA TYR A 55 -17.82 -11.76 10.32
C TYR A 55 -16.69 -12.55 9.65
N GLN A 56 -17.06 -13.70 9.06
CA GLN A 56 -16.23 -14.51 8.18
C GLN A 56 -17.09 -14.89 6.98
N ALA A 57 -16.52 -14.84 5.78
CA ALA A 57 -17.19 -15.31 4.58
C ALA A 57 -16.99 -16.82 4.44
N ASP A 58 -18.07 -17.56 4.17
CA ASP A 58 -18.00 -19.01 3.91
C ASP A 58 -17.33 -19.32 2.56
N ASP A 59 -17.39 -18.37 1.63
CA ASP A 59 -16.82 -18.43 0.29
C ASP A 59 -15.51 -17.61 0.16
N ALA A 60 -14.73 -17.51 1.24
CA ALA A 60 -13.47 -16.79 1.19
C ALA A 60 -12.43 -17.51 0.31
N ASP A 61 -11.81 -16.76 -0.61
CA ASP A 61 -10.71 -17.26 -1.44
C ASP A 61 -9.45 -17.54 -0.63
N LEU A 62 -9.28 -16.82 0.48
CA LEU A 62 -8.14 -16.94 1.37
C LEU A 62 -8.56 -16.70 2.83
N THR A 63 -8.10 -17.56 3.73
CA THR A 63 -8.21 -17.36 5.18
C THR A 63 -6.81 -17.24 5.78
N ILE A 64 -6.61 -16.20 6.59
CA ILE A 64 -5.36 -15.91 7.30
C ILE A 64 -5.65 -15.97 8.79
N ALA A 65 -4.88 -16.77 9.52
CA ALA A 65 -4.87 -16.77 10.97
C ALA A 65 -3.51 -16.29 11.48
N ILE A 66 -3.47 -15.19 12.22
CA ILE A 66 -2.24 -14.58 12.73
C ILE A 66 -2.52 -13.87 14.06
N ASP A 67 -1.65 -14.05 15.05
CA ASP A 67 -1.77 -13.30 16.31
C ASP A 67 -1.64 -11.79 16.04
N ARG A 68 -2.40 -10.98 16.78
CA ARG A 68 -2.34 -9.51 16.68
C ARG A 68 -0.92 -8.98 16.79
N ARG A 69 -0.12 -9.52 17.72
CA ARG A 69 1.28 -9.10 17.93
C ARG A 69 2.15 -9.30 16.69
N GLU A 70 1.92 -10.37 15.94
CA GLU A 70 2.67 -10.68 14.72
C GLU A 70 2.14 -9.87 13.53
N LEU A 71 0.83 -9.59 13.51
CA LEU A 71 0.23 -8.67 12.54
C LEU A 71 0.75 -7.25 12.73
N GLU A 72 0.98 -6.79 13.96
CA GLU A 72 1.51 -5.45 14.24
C GLU A 72 2.85 -5.19 13.54
N ASP A 73 3.74 -6.18 13.44
CA ASP A 73 4.99 -6.08 12.68
C ASP A 73 4.75 -5.89 11.18
N VAL A 74 3.71 -6.54 10.64
CA VAL A 74 3.29 -6.37 9.24
C VAL A 74 2.69 -4.99 9.04
N MET A 75 1.89 -4.51 10.00
CA MET A 75 1.24 -3.19 9.97
C MET A 75 2.25 -2.03 9.95
N ILE A 76 3.34 -2.15 10.70
CA ILE A 76 4.40 -1.13 10.72
C ILE A 76 5.44 -1.31 9.60
N GLY A 77 5.31 -2.37 8.79
CA GLY A 77 6.19 -2.66 7.66
C GLY A 77 7.56 -3.21 8.04
N THR A 78 7.76 -3.69 9.28
CA THR A 78 9.03 -4.30 9.71
C THR A 78 9.17 -5.76 9.29
N ALA A 79 8.06 -6.43 8.95
CA ALA A 79 8.04 -7.79 8.44
C ALA A 79 6.99 -7.95 7.34
N LYS A 80 7.19 -8.91 6.43
CA LYS A 80 6.14 -9.29 5.48
C LYS A 80 5.28 -10.40 6.06
N LEU A 81 4.02 -10.46 5.64
CA LEU A 81 3.12 -11.54 6.03
C LEU A 81 3.67 -12.92 5.62
N SER A 82 4.30 -13.02 4.44
CA SER A 82 4.99 -14.23 3.98
C SER A 82 6.06 -14.72 4.96
N ASP A 83 6.78 -13.80 5.60
CA ASP A 83 7.84 -14.14 6.54
C ASP A 83 7.26 -14.71 7.83
N LYS A 84 6.11 -14.20 8.27
CA LYS A 84 5.35 -14.74 9.41
C LYS A 84 4.83 -16.14 9.14
N VAL A 85 4.39 -16.41 7.90
CA VAL A 85 3.95 -17.75 7.48
C VAL A 85 5.13 -18.73 7.47
N ASN A 86 6.26 -18.35 6.88
CA ASN A 86 7.47 -19.17 6.85
C ASN A 86 8.02 -19.44 8.27
N ALA A 87 7.86 -18.49 9.20
CA ALA A 87 8.22 -18.65 10.60
C ALA A 87 7.20 -19.47 11.42
N GLY A 88 6.12 -19.97 10.81
CA GLY A 88 5.06 -20.72 11.49
C GLY A 88 4.18 -19.89 12.42
N LYS A 89 4.25 -18.57 12.33
CA LYS A 89 3.52 -17.62 13.18
C LYS A 89 2.21 -17.11 12.57
N ALA A 90 2.01 -17.37 11.29
CA ALA A 90 0.76 -17.16 10.59
C ALA A 90 0.40 -18.43 9.81
N LYS A 91 -0.89 -18.70 9.69
CA LYS A 91 -1.42 -19.78 8.85
C LYS A 91 -2.23 -19.18 7.71
N MET A 92 -2.12 -19.81 6.55
CA MET A 92 -2.88 -19.43 5.36
C MET A 92 -3.57 -20.68 4.81
N GLU A 93 -4.86 -20.56 4.53
CA GLU A 93 -5.69 -21.60 3.95
C GLU A 93 -6.41 -21.03 2.73
N GLY A 94 -6.37 -21.72 1.59
CA GLY A 94 -6.93 -21.22 0.32
C GLY A 94 -5.85 -20.74 -0.66
N ASN A 95 -6.15 -19.68 -1.40
CA ASN A 95 -5.33 -19.16 -2.50
C ASN A 95 -4.41 -18.01 -2.08
N PRO A 96 -3.10 -18.23 -1.82
CA PRO A 96 -2.18 -17.18 -1.39
C PRO A 96 -1.92 -16.10 -2.45
N GLN A 97 -2.21 -16.36 -3.72
CA GLN A 97 -2.01 -15.42 -4.83
C GLN A 97 -2.91 -14.18 -4.69
N VAL A 98 -4.02 -14.29 -3.94
CA VAL A 98 -4.89 -13.16 -3.61
C VAL A 98 -4.12 -12.05 -2.89
N LEU A 99 -3.16 -12.38 -2.03
CA LEU A 99 -2.31 -11.36 -1.38
C LEU A 99 -1.37 -10.65 -2.36
N ALA A 100 -0.89 -11.37 -3.38
CA ALA A 100 -0.07 -10.76 -4.42
C ALA A 100 -0.91 -9.80 -5.29
N GLN A 101 -2.17 -10.18 -5.60
CA GLN A 101 -3.12 -9.31 -6.29
C GLN A 101 -3.39 -8.05 -5.46
N LEU A 102 -3.78 -8.21 -4.18
CA LEU A 102 -3.98 -7.08 -3.27
C LEU A 102 -2.74 -6.17 -3.20
N GLY A 103 -1.56 -6.75 -2.99
CA GLY A 103 -0.29 -6.02 -2.93
C GLY A 103 0.04 -5.25 -4.23
N SER A 104 -0.34 -5.77 -5.39
CA SER A 104 -0.12 -5.10 -6.69
C SER A 104 -0.95 -3.81 -6.84
N THR A 105 -2.07 -3.71 -6.12
CA THR A 105 -2.95 -2.53 -6.15
C THR A 105 -2.48 -1.42 -5.20
N MET A 106 -1.63 -1.73 -4.22
CA MET A 106 -1.17 -0.77 -3.22
C MET A 106 -0.31 0.34 -3.85
N THR A 107 -0.53 1.57 -3.43
CA THR A 107 0.30 2.72 -3.78
C THR A 107 0.96 3.34 -2.55
N THR A 108 2.15 3.88 -2.75
CA THR A 108 2.81 4.73 -1.75
C THR A 108 2.46 6.18 -2.04
N PHE A 109 2.02 6.91 -1.01
CA PHE A 109 1.74 8.33 -1.12
C PHE A 109 3.03 9.14 -1.01
N ASP A 110 3.16 10.16 -1.85
CA ASP A 110 4.23 11.13 -1.74
C ASP A 110 3.85 12.18 -0.68
N ASN A 111 4.61 12.22 0.41
CA ASN A 111 4.41 13.18 1.49
C ASN A 111 4.75 14.62 1.08
N TRP A 112 5.50 14.82 -0.01
CA TRP A 112 5.95 16.13 -0.49
C TRP A 112 5.20 16.57 -1.76
N PHE A 113 3.93 16.19 -1.85
CA PHE A 113 3.06 16.67 -2.92
C PHE A 113 2.92 18.20 -2.89
N GLU A 114 2.68 18.79 -4.05
CA GLU A 114 2.47 20.24 -4.16
C GLU A 114 1.18 20.65 -3.45
N VAL A 115 1.27 21.63 -2.54
CA VAL A 115 0.06 22.26 -1.97
C VAL A 115 -0.57 23.22 -2.99
N LEU A 116 0.26 23.91 -3.77
CA LEU A 116 -0.16 24.79 -4.85
C LEU A 116 0.26 24.20 -6.20
N PRO A 117 -0.62 24.15 -7.22
CA PRO A 117 -0.28 23.58 -8.52
C PRO A 117 1.00 24.21 -9.11
N GLY A 118 1.97 23.38 -9.50
CA GLY A 118 3.22 23.77 -10.14
C GLY A 118 4.39 24.09 -9.19
N THR A 119 4.26 23.89 -7.87
CA THR A 119 5.34 24.16 -6.89
C THR A 119 6.27 22.97 -6.61
N ARG A 120 6.15 21.86 -7.32
CA ARG A 120 6.98 20.67 -7.19
C ARG A 120 8.33 21.09 -7.71
N ARG A 121 9.34 20.88 -6.88
CA ARG A 121 10.71 21.11 -7.27
C ARG A 121 11.08 20.08 -8.34
N HIS A 122 10.96 20.46 -9.61
CA HIS A 122 11.64 19.74 -10.67
C HIS A 122 13.12 20.09 -10.54
N GLU A 123 14.00 19.08 -10.55
CA GLU A 123 15.42 19.35 -10.77
C GLU A 123 15.54 19.99 -12.15
N ALA A 124 15.69 21.31 -12.16
CA ALA A 124 15.92 22.04 -13.40
C ALA A 124 17.30 21.61 -13.90
N LEU A 125 17.34 20.97 -15.07
CA LEU A 125 18.57 20.90 -15.84
C LEU A 125 19.12 22.33 -15.95
N PRO A 126 20.43 22.56 -15.74
CA PRO A 126 21.00 23.89 -15.87
C PRO A 126 20.57 24.46 -17.22
N LYS A 127 19.87 25.59 -17.18
CA LYS A 127 19.40 26.26 -18.38
C LYS A 127 20.64 26.55 -19.23
N ALA A 128 20.68 26.01 -20.45
CA ALA A 128 21.76 26.31 -21.37
C ALA A 128 21.87 27.84 -21.49
N GLU A 129 23.04 28.40 -21.17
CA GLU A 129 23.31 29.82 -21.32
C GLU A 129 23.07 30.19 -22.80
N LEU A 130 22.08 31.05 -23.03
CA LEU A 130 21.71 31.56 -24.36
C LEU A 130 22.58 32.76 -24.76
N LEU A 131 23.55 33.15 -23.94
CA LEU A 131 24.46 34.26 -24.20
C LEU A 131 25.81 33.66 -24.60
N GLN A 132 26.01 33.50 -25.90
CA GLN A 132 27.37 33.48 -26.45
C GLN A 132 27.83 34.94 -26.41
N ASP A 133 28.77 35.24 -25.51
CA ASP A 133 29.46 36.53 -25.46
C ASP A 133 30.16 36.72 -26.83
N ASP A 134 29.51 37.42 -27.74
CA ASP A 134 30.00 37.79 -29.07
C ASP A 134 30.87 39.06 -29.00
N ALA A 135 31.68 39.16 -27.93
CA ALA A 135 32.70 40.18 -27.79
C ALA A 135 33.83 39.93 -28.81
N THR A 136 33.59 40.29 -30.07
CA THR A 136 34.67 40.60 -31.01
C THR A 136 35.45 41.77 -30.43
N TYR A 137 36.64 41.46 -29.91
CA TYR A 137 37.60 42.43 -29.41
C TYR A 137 37.92 43.45 -30.52
N TYR A 138 37.52 44.71 -30.32
CA TYR A 138 37.85 45.80 -31.23
C TYR A 138 39.31 46.19 -31.02
N GLU A 139 40.22 45.71 -31.87
CA GLU A 139 41.55 46.31 -32.00
C GLU A 139 41.41 47.59 -32.84
N GLY A 140 41.35 48.73 -32.14
CA GLY A 140 41.36 50.05 -32.78
C GLY A 140 42.71 50.37 -33.44
N PRO A 141 42.74 51.38 -34.33
CA PRO A 141 43.84 51.63 -35.28
C PRO A 141 45.17 52.04 -34.65
#